data_AF-A0A1H3US27-F1
#
_entry.id   AF-A0A1H3US27-F1
#
_cell.length_a   1.000
_cell.length_b   1.000
_cell.length_c   1.000
_cell.angle_alpha   90.00
_cell.angle_beta   90.00
_cell.angle_gamma   90.00
#
_symmetry.space_group_name_H-M   'P 1'
#
loop_
_entity.id
_entity.type
_entity.pdbx_description
1 polymer ?
#
loop_
_entity_poly.entity_id
_entity_poly.type
_entity_poly.pdbx_seq_one_letter_code
_entity_poly.pdbx_strand_id
1 'polypeptide(L)'
;MQLTGMGYEADPEHWAIPVGDPDDEQAQQDRQAADLNWRSQTVPGKTGIPAFKLRSNDRWLVTTREIDEALSAYARVPPEQRASLESDPKWVSWLQWLALAREHGGFEAE
;
A
#
# COMPACT_ATOMS: atom_id res chain seq x y z
N MET A 1 1.52 14.35 2.49
CA MET A 1 0.63 13.92 3.59
C MET A 1 1.44 12.98 4.47
N GLN A 2 1.60 13.25 5.77
CA GLN A 2 2.27 12.29 6.68
C GLN A 2 1.27 11.20 7.06
N LEU A 3 1.67 9.93 6.98
CA LEU A 3 0.85 8.76 7.32
C LEU A 3 0.87 8.52 8.83
N THR A 4 0.50 9.53 9.62
CA THR A 4 0.63 9.52 11.09
C THR A 4 -0.02 8.27 11.68
N GLY A 5 0.80 7.32 12.11
CA GLY A 5 0.37 6.04 12.69
C GLY A 5 -0.22 5.02 11.71
N MET A 6 -0.41 5.34 10.43
CA MET A 6 -1.02 4.45 9.42
C MET A 6 -0.03 3.70 8.55
N GLY A 7 1.21 4.18 8.51
CA GLY A 7 2.23 3.65 7.63
C GLY A 7 3.60 3.70 8.27
N TYR A 8 4.58 3.18 7.53
CA TYR A 8 5.97 3.16 7.94
C TYR A 8 6.87 3.59 6.80
N GLU A 9 8.01 4.19 7.16
CA GLU A 9 9.03 4.53 6.18
C GLU A 9 9.82 3.28 5.80
N ALA A 10 9.99 3.06 4.50
CA ALA A 10 10.77 1.99 3.90
C ALA A 10 11.18 2.40 2.48
N ASP A 11 12.20 1.74 1.95
CA ASP A 11 12.58 1.83 0.54
C ASP A 11 12.18 0.53 -0.17
N PRO A 12 11.74 0.60 -1.45
CA PRO A 12 11.44 -0.59 -2.22
C PRO A 12 12.72 -1.39 -2.52
N GLU A 13 12.61 -2.71 -2.46
CA GLU A 13 13.61 -3.59 -3.02
C GLU A 13 13.57 -3.52 -4.55
N HIS A 14 14.75 -3.30 -5.14
CA HIS A 14 14.94 -3.36 -6.58
C HIS A 14 15.37 -4.76 -6.95
N TRP A 15 14.47 -5.55 -7.53
CA TRP A 15 14.81 -6.85 -8.09
C TRP A 15 14.51 -6.91 -9.58
N ALA A 16 15.28 -7.72 -10.30
CA ALA A 16 15.20 -7.84 -11.75
C ALA A 16 14.12 -8.85 -12.14
N ILE A 17 13.18 -8.43 -13.00
CA ILE A 17 12.17 -9.34 -13.57
C ILE A 17 12.87 -10.40 -14.43
N PRO A 18 12.67 -11.71 -14.17
CA PRO A 18 13.27 -12.75 -14.99
C PRO A 18 12.81 -12.63 -16.43
N VAL A 19 13.77 -12.62 -17.36
CA VAL A 19 13.53 -12.55 -18.81
C VAL A 19 13.46 -13.97 -19.35
N GLY A 20 12.25 -14.44 -19.67
CA GLY A 20 11.98 -15.70 -20.36
C GLY A 20 11.44 -15.48 -21.78
N ASP A 21 11.28 -16.57 -22.54
CA ASP A 21 10.67 -16.53 -23.87
C ASP A 21 9.24 -15.94 -23.81
N PRO A 22 8.92 -14.90 -24.60
CA PRO A 22 7.58 -14.32 -24.60
C PRO A 22 6.47 -15.30 -24.96
N ASP A 23 6.75 -16.33 -25.76
CA ASP A 23 5.76 -17.27 -26.31
C ASP A 23 5.51 -18.49 -25.40
N ASP A 24 6.26 -18.62 -24.31
CA ASP A 24 6.07 -19.68 -23.32
C ASP A 24 5.01 -19.28 -22.27
N GLU A 25 3.94 -20.07 -22.16
CA GLU A 25 2.82 -19.79 -21.25
C GLU A 25 3.26 -19.79 -19.78
N GLN A 26 4.19 -20.67 -19.39
CA GLN A 26 4.71 -20.71 -18.02
C GLN A 26 5.55 -19.46 -17.74
N ALA A 27 6.39 -19.03 -18.68
CA ALA A 27 7.17 -17.79 -18.56
C ALA A 27 6.28 -16.53 -18.52
N GLN A 28 5.09 -16.55 -19.12
CA GLN A 28 4.10 -15.48 -18.98
C GLN A 28 3.50 -15.44 -17.57
N GLN A 29 3.07 -16.60 -17.04
CA GLN A 29 2.53 -16.70 -15.68
C GLN A 29 3.56 -16.28 -14.63
N ASP A 30 4.80 -16.74 -14.78
CA ASP A 30 5.89 -16.40 -13.87
C ASP A 30 6.16 -14.89 -13.90
N ARG A 31 6.13 -14.24 -15.07
CA ARG A 31 6.26 -12.78 -15.18
C ARG A 31 5.12 -12.03 -14.52
N GLN A 32 3.88 -12.49 -14.65
CA GLN A 32 2.73 -11.85 -13.98
C GLN A 32 2.81 -11.99 -12.46
N ALA A 33 3.17 -13.18 -11.97
CA ALA A 33 3.37 -13.41 -10.54
C ALA A 33 4.54 -12.57 -10.00
N ALA A 34 5.61 -12.45 -10.78
CA ALA A 34 6.75 -11.62 -10.50
C ALA A 34 6.33 -10.13 -10.43
N ASP A 35 5.63 -9.59 -11.43
CA ASP A 35 5.10 -8.20 -11.39
C ASP A 35 4.23 -7.95 -10.15
N LEU A 36 3.31 -8.87 -9.84
CA LEU A 36 2.45 -8.75 -8.66
C LEU A 36 3.26 -8.73 -7.36
N ASN A 37 4.27 -9.59 -7.22
CA ASN A 37 5.17 -9.60 -6.07
C ASN A 37 5.99 -8.31 -5.98
N TRP A 38 6.44 -7.78 -7.12
CA TRP A 38 7.19 -6.53 -7.18
C TRP A 38 6.34 -5.39 -6.64
N ARG A 39 5.08 -5.30 -7.07
CA ARG A 39 4.18 -4.18 -6.75
C ARG A 39 3.56 -4.30 -5.37
N SER A 40 3.48 -5.50 -4.82
CA SER A 40 2.91 -5.77 -3.48
C SER A 40 3.94 -5.79 -2.35
N GLN A 41 5.17 -5.33 -2.60
CA GLN A 41 6.26 -5.33 -1.61
C GLN A 41 5.86 -4.78 -0.24
N THR A 42 6.29 -5.49 0.81
CA THR A 42 6.14 -5.10 2.21
C THR A 42 7.41 -5.44 2.97
N VAL A 43 7.66 -4.76 4.10
CA VAL A 43 8.81 -5.06 4.95
C VAL A 43 8.38 -6.02 6.07
N PRO A 44 9.02 -7.20 6.22
CA PRO A 44 8.70 -8.13 7.29
C PRO A 44 8.75 -7.48 8.68
N GLY A 45 7.73 -7.74 9.50
CA GLY A 45 7.63 -7.19 10.86
C GLY A 45 7.18 -5.74 10.96
N LYS A 46 6.88 -5.08 9.83
CA LYS A 46 6.21 -3.78 9.79
C LYS A 46 4.72 -3.95 9.50
N THR A 47 3.90 -3.00 9.95
CA THR A 47 2.44 -3.02 9.79
C THR A 47 1.93 -1.70 9.24
N GLY A 48 0.96 -1.76 8.34
CA GLY A 48 0.35 -0.60 7.69
C GLY A 48 0.88 -0.38 6.27
N ILE A 49 0.59 0.80 5.70
CA ILE A 49 0.95 1.10 4.31
C ILE A 49 2.41 1.61 4.24
N PRO A 50 3.29 0.98 3.45
CA PRO A 50 4.63 1.51 3.21
C PRO A 50 4.56 2.89 2.55
N ALA A 51 5.28 3.87 3.10
CA ALA A 51 5.19 5.25 2.64
C ALA A 51 5.65 5.43 1.19
N PHE A 52 6.62 4.63 0.72
CA PHE A 52 7.10 4.71 -0.67
C PHE A 52 5.98 4.44 -1.69
N LYS A 53 5.03 3.55 -1.37
CA LYS A 53 3.90 3.22 -2.25
C LYS A 53 2.98 4.41 -2.52
N LEU A 54 2.92 5.37 -1.60
CA LEU A 54 2.06 6.55 -1.68
C LEU A 54 2.82 7.81 -2.12
N ARG A 55 4.15 7.73 -2.24
CA ARG A 55 5.03 8.84 -2.61
C ARG A 55 5.62 8.73 -4.01
N SER A 56 5.46 7.56 -4.63
CA SER A 56 5.98 7.27 -5.96
C SER A 56 4.86 6.72 -6.84
N ASN A 57 4.96 6.99 -8.14
CA ASN A 57 3.94 6.69 -9.13
C ASN A 57 4.24 5.36 -9.85
N ASP A 58 4.89 4.42 -9.17
CA ASP A 58 5.37 3.17 -9.79
C ASP A 58 4.30 2.06 -9.77
N ARG A 59 3.02 2.45 -9.81
CA ARG A 59 1.87 1.52 -9.89
C ARG A 59 1.82 0.54 -8.72
N TRP A 60 2.22 0.97 -7.52
CA TRP A 60 2.31 0.11 -6.34
C TRP A 60 0.94 -0.46 -5.98
N LEU A 61 0.90 -1.73 -5.58
CA LEU A 61 -0.31 -2.37 -5.10
C LEU A 61 -0.39 -2.21 -3.58
N VAL A 62 -1.39 -1.48 -3.11
CA VAL A 62 -1.78 -1.40 -1.70
C VAL A 62 -2.90 -2.40 -1.46
N THR A 63 -2.60 -3.43 -0.67
CA THR A 63 -3.47 -4.57 -0.41
C THR A 63 -4.48 -4.29 0.70
N THR A 64 -5.56 -5.08 0.75
CA THR A 64 -6.55 -5.01 1.85
C THR A 64 -5.92 -5.18 3.23
N ARG A 65 -4.92 -6.06 3.34
CA ARG A 65 -4.18 -6.28 4.59
C ARG A 65 -3.47 -5.00 5.05
N GLU A 66 -2.78 -4.31 4.16
CA GLU A 66 -2.08 -3.06 4.49
C GLU A 66 -3.06 -1.97 4.92
N ILE A 67 -4.23 -1.91 4.26
CA ILE A 67 -5.32 -0.99 4.63
C ILE A 67 -5.88 -1.32 6.01
N ASP A 68 -6.14 -2.61 6.30
CA ASP A 68 -6.64 -3.06 7.59
C ASP A 68 -5.66 -2.73 8.73
N GLU A 69 -4.38 -2.99 8.51
CA GLU A 69 -3.31 -2.66 9.46
C GLU A 69 -3.21 -1.14 9.68
N ALA A 70 -3.31 -0.33 8.61
CA ALA A 70 -3.28 1.12 8.67
C ALA A 70 -4.46 1.70 9.46
N LEU A 71 -5.68 1.27 9.14
CA LEU A 71 -6.90 1.71 9.84
C LEU A 71 -6.89 1.26 11.31
N SER A 72 -6.43 0.04 11.60
CA SER A 72 -6.29 -0.47 12.97
C SER A 72 -5.27 0.32 13.78
N ALA A 73 -4.16 0.72 13.16
CA ALA A 73 -3.15 1.54 13.82
C ALA A 73 -3.64 2.96 14.05
N TYR A 74 -4.37 3.55 13.10
CA TYR A 74 -5.03 4.84 13.29
C TYR A 74 -6.07 4.82 14.41
N ALA A 75 -6.85 3.75 14.55
CA ALA A 75 -7.83 3.61 15.63
C ALA A 75 -7.21 3.67 17.03
N ARG A 76 -5.90 3.39 17.17
CA ARG A 76 -5.15 3.48 18.42
C ARG A 76 -4.56 4.87 18.69
N VAL A 77 -4.61 5.79 17.72
CA VAL A 77 -4.13 7.16 17.89
C VAL A 77 -5.02 7.90 18.91
N PRO A 78 -4.45 8.65 19.86
CA PRO A 78 -5.22 9.37 20.88
C PRO A 78 -6.30 10.26 20.27
N PRO A 79 -7.50 10.36 20.89
CA PRO A 79 -8.62 11.14 20.35
C PRO A 79 -8.28 12.60 20.04
N GLU A 80 -7.45 13.24 20.86
CA GLU A 80 -7.00 14.62 20.67
C GLU A 80 -6.15 14.80 19.42
N GLN A 81 -5.30 13.82 19.09
CA GLN A 81 -4.49 13.83 17.88
C GLN A 81 -5.34 13.52 16.65
N ARG A 82 -6.29 12.56 16.76
CA ARG A 82 -7.26 12.27 15.70
C ARG A 82 -8.13 13.48 15.39
N ALA A 83 -8.63 14.19 16.40
CA ALA A 83 -9.42 15.41 16.21
C ALA A 83 -8.64 16.49 15.45
N SER A 84 -7.34 16.63 15.71
CA SER A 84 -6.49 17.54 14.95
C SER A 84 -6.34 17.11 13.48
N LEU A 85 -6.18 15.81 13.20
CA LEU A 85 -6.04 15.30 11.83
C LEU A 85 -7.36 15.37 11.06
N GLU A 86 -8.46 14.97 11.70
CA GLU A 86 -9.82 14.96 11.14
C GLU A 86 -10.39 16.37 10.96
N SER A 87 -9.74 17.41 11.47
CA SER A 87 -10.04 18.79 11.11
C SER A 87 -9.70 19.13 9.65
N ASP A 88 -8.81 18.36 9.01
CA ASP A 88 -8.53 18.46 7.57
C ASP A 88 -9.52 17.58 6.79
N PRO A 89 -10.39 18.17 5.94
CA PRO A 89 -11.31 17.41 5.11
C PRO A 89 -10.63 16.39 4.21
N LYS A 90 -9.38 16.65 3.76
CA LYS A 90 -8.63 15.69 2.94
C LYS A 90 -8.28 14.43 3.72
N TRP A 91 -7.98 14.56 5.02
CA TRP A 91 -7.72 13.42 5.89
C TRP A 91 -8.97 12.55 6.06
N VAL A 92 -10.13 13.19 6.26
CA VAL A 92 -11.41 12.47 6.38
C VAL A 92 -11.77 11.76 5.07
N SER A 93 -11.62 12.43 3.92
CA SER A 93 -11.83 11.80 2.61
C SER A 93 -10.86 10.64 2.36
N TRP A 94 -9.61 10.77 2.80
CA TRP A 94 -8.63 9.69 2.72
C TRP A 94 -9.04 8.46 3.52
N LEU A 95 -9.52 8.62 4.76
CA LEU A 95 -10.04 7.53 5.58
C LEU A 95 -11.23 6.82 4.91
N GLN A 96 -12.18 7.59 4.38
CA GLN A 96 -13.35 7.05 3.68
C GLN A 96 -12.93 6.29 2.42
N TRP A 97 -11.97 6.84 1.67
CA TRP A 97 -11.46 6.22 0.47
C TRP A 97 -10.71 4.92 0.77
N LEU A 98 -9.90 4.87 1.83
CA LEU A 98 -9.26 3.63 2.28
C LEU A 98 -10.30 2.56 2.64
N ALA A 99 -11.36 2.93 3.36
CA ALA A 99 -12.45 2.02 3.69
C ALA A 99 -13.14 1.48 2.42
N LEU A 100 -13.38 2.32 1.42
CA LEU A 100 -13.93 1.90 0.13
C LEU A 100 -12.96 1.00 -0.64
N ALA A 101 -11.69 1.38 -0.76
CA ALA A 101 -10.69 0.60 -1.48
C ALA A 101 -10.51 -0.80 -0.88
N ARG A 102 -10.61 -0.92 0.45
CA ARG A 102 -10.65 -2.23 1.13
C ARG A 102 -11.78 -3.13 0.63
N GLU A 103 -12.98 -2.59 0.41
CA GLU A 103 -14.14 -3.34 -0.11
C GLU A 103 -13.91 -3.81 -1.56
N HIS A 104 -13.05 -3.12 -2.30
CA HIS A 104 -12.69 -3.44 -3.69
C HIS A 104 -11.40 -4.27 -3.84
N GLY A 105 -10.82 -4.75 -2.74
CA GLY A 105 -9.62 -5.60 -2.79
C GLY A 105 -8.28 -4.87 -2.70
N GLY A 106 -8.30 -3.56 -2.41
CA GLY A 106 -7.13 -2.69 -2.39
C GLY A 106 -7.15 -1.69 -3.54
N PHE A 107 -6.00 -1.08 -3.82
CA PHE A 107 -5.87 -0.13 -4.92
C PHE A 107 -4.44 -0.10 -5.47
N GLU A 108 -4.33 0.45 -6.67
CA GLU A 108 -3.08 0.76 -7.35
C GLU A 108 -2.77 2.25 -7.18
N ALA A 109 -1.54 2.58 -6.76
CA ALA A 109 -1.07 3.94 -6.58
C ALA A 109 -0.33 4.43 -7.83
N GLU A 110 -0.84 5.48 -8.48
CA GLU A 110 -0.32 6.11 -9.71
C GLU A 110 -0.15 7.64 -9.58
#